data_AF-A0A7G6TUB2-F1
#
_entry.id   AF-A0A7G6TUB2-F1
#
_cell.length_a   1.000
_cell.length_b   1.000
_cell.length_c   1.000
_cell.angle_alpha   90.00
_cell.angle_beta   90.00
_cell.angle_gamma   90.00
#
_symmetry.space_group_name_H-M   'P 1'
#
loop_
_entity.id
_entity.type
_entity.pdbx_description
1 polymer ?
#
loop_
_entity_poly.entity_id
_entity_poly.type
_entity_poly.pdbx_seq_one_letter_code
_entity_poly.pdbx_strand_id
1 'polypeptide(L)' 'MAVLEAISPHLARGSVVAFDQFAHPKRPGETLACMAALKFGNLRLRRVPFLPNPAYFIVE' A
#
# COMPACT_ATOMS: atom_id res chain seq x y z
N MET A 1 -11.94 0.05 -3.13
CA MET A 1 -12.01 -0.89 -1.99
C MET A 1 -11.94 -2.35 -2.43
N ALA A 2 -12.34 -2.72 -3.66
CA ALA A 2 -12.38 -4.13 -4.08
C ALA A 2 -11.02 -4.86 -4.17
N VAL A 3 -9.96 -4.22 -4.69
CA VAL A 3 -8.73 -4.96 -5.04
C VAL A 3 -7.91 -5.38 -3.82
N LEU A 4 -7.68 -4.48 -2.86
CA LEU A 4 -6.87 -4.80 -1.67
C LEU A 4 -7.48 -5.93 -0.84
N GLU A 5 -8.81 -5.95 -0.70
CA GLU A 5 -9.53 -7.04 -0.03
C GLU A 5 -9.47 -8.34 -0.85
N ALA A 6 -9.67 -8.25 -2.17
CA ALA A 6 -9.64 -9.42 -3.06
C ALA A 6 -8.26 -10.08 -3.13
N ILE A 7 -7.16 -9.32 -3.08
CA ILE A 7 -5.81 -9.89 -3.10
C ILE A 7 -5.34 -10.35 -1.72
N SER A 8 -5.93 -9.85 -0.63
CA SER A 8 -5.45 -10.13 0.73
C SER A 8 -5.28 -11.61 1.06
N PRO A 9 -6.18 -12.54 0.66
CA PRO A 9 -6.00 -13.98 0.89
C PRO A 9 -4.82 -14.61 0.13
N HIS A 10 -4.33 -13.93 -0.91
CA HIS A 10 -3.25 -14.41 -1.78
C HIS A 10 -1.89 -13.81 -1.41
N LEU A 11 -1.84 -12.84 -0.49
CA LEU A 11 -0.59 -12.24 -0.03
C LEU A 11 0.12 -13.19 0.95
N ALA A 12 1.29 -13.66 0.56
CA ALA A 12 2.20 -14.43 1.41
C ALA A 12 3.27 -13.53 2.05
N ARG A 13 3.93 -14.00 3.12
CA ARG A 13 5.14 -13.37 3.68
C ARG A 13 6.16 -13.12 2.56
N GLY A 14 6.66 -11.90 2.46
CA GLY A 14 7.57 -11.46 1.40
C GLY A 14 6.89 -10.85 0.16
N SER A 15 5.55 -10.92 0.06
CA SER A 15 4.82 -10.23 -1.01
C SER A 15 5.05 -8.71 -0.92
N VAL A 16 5.21 -8.08 -2.07
CA VAL A 16 5.38 -6.62 -2.19
C VAL A 16 4.10 -6.01 -2.72
N VAL A 17 3.55 -5.04 -2.00
CA VAL A 17 2.41 -4.24 -2.45
C VAL A 17 2.90 -2.81 -2.65
N ALA A 18 2.80 -2.31 -3.88
CA ALA A 18 3.23 -0.97 -4.27
C ALA A 18 2.05 -0.09 -4.70
N PHE A 19 2.20 1.21 -4.50
CA PHE A 19 1.21 2.25 -4.72
C PHE A 19 1.87 3.37 -5.51
N ASP A 20 1.29 3.74 -6.65
CA ASP A 20 1.83 4.82 -7.48
C ASP A 20 1.59 6.18 -6.82
N GLN A 21 0.54 6.36 -6.03
CA GLN A 21 0.06 7.68 -5.60
C GLN A 21 -0.18 7.76 -4.09
N PHE A 22 0.48 6.90 -3.32
CA PHE A 22 0.39 6.94 -1.87
C PHE A 22 0.84 8.28 -1.30
N ALA A 23 0.01 8.86 -0.43
CA ALA A 23 0.17 10.18 0.17
C ALA A 23 0.21 11.34 -0.85
N HIS A 24 -0.31 11.14 -2.06
CA HIS A 24 -0.40 12.19 -3.06
C HIS A 24 -1.58 13.14 -2.80
N PRO A 25 -1.36 14.46 -2.59
CA PRO A 25 -2.41 15.39 -2.13
C PRO A 25 -3.63 15.47 -3.06
N LYS A 26 -3.41 15.40 -4.37
CA LYS A 26 -4.50 15.50 -5.37
C LYS A 26 -5.21 14.16 -5.65
N ARG A 27 -4.67 13.03 -5.18
CA ARG A 27 -5.15 11.68 -5.52
C ARG A 27 -5.11 10.79 -4.28
N PRO A 28 -5.95 11.07 -3.26
CA PRO A 28 -5.89 10.40 -1.96
C PRO A 28 -6.46 8.98 -1.97
N GLY A 29 -7.02 8.53 -3.10
CA GLY A 29 -7.79 7.28 -3.19
C GLY A 29 -7.02 6.04 -2.73
N GLU A 30 -5.76 5.89 -3.13
CA GLU A 30 -4.93 4.75 -2.70
C GLU A 30 -4.63 4.79 -1.20
N THR A 31 -4.34 5.97 -0.66
CA THR A 31 -4.12 6.14 0.77
C THR A 31 -5.38 5.79 1.54
N LEU A 32 -6.52 6.39 1.23
CA LEU A 32 -7.79 6.08 1.87
C LEU A 32 -8.16 4.59 1.70
N ALA A 33 -7.85 4.01 0.54
CA ALA A 33 -8.10 2.60 0.27
C ALA A 33 -7.27 1.67 1.16
N CYS A 34 -5.97 1.93 1.24
CA CYS A 34 -5.09 1.22 2.16
C CYS A 34 -5.54 1.42 3.61
N MET A 35 -5.98 2.64 3.94
CA MET A 35 -6.40 2.99 5.29
C MET A 35 -7.60 2.22 5.81
N ALA A 36 -8.60 2.01 4.96
CA ALA A 36 -9.80 1.28 5.35
C ALA A 36 -9.64 -0.24 5.23
N ALA A 37 -8.89 -0.75 4.23
CA ALA A 37 -8.75 -2.19 4.00
C ALA A 37 -7.75 -2.86 4.96
N LEU A 38 -6.63 -2.19 5.25
CA LEU A 38 -5.55 -2.73 6.05
C LEU A 38 -5.52 -1.99 7.39
N LYS A 39 -6.29 -2.47 8.37
CA LYS A 39 -6.36 -1.91 9.74
C LYS A 39 -4.92 -1.73 10.29
N PHE A 40 -4.46 -0.48 10.35
CA PHE A 40 -3.06 0.00 10.51
C PHE A 40 -2.23 -0.46 11.73
N GLY A 41 -2.18 -1.75 12.04
CA GLY A 41 -1.29 -2.23 13.09
C GLY A 41 0.19 -2.12 12.68
N ASN A 42 0.55 -2.66 11.50
CA ASN A 42 1.94 -3.09 11.27
C ASN A 42 2.48 -2.87 9.84
N LEU A 43 1.90 -2.00 9.02
CA LEU A 43 2.44 -1.76 7.67
C LEU A 43 3.67 -0.84 7.72
N ARG A 44 4.85 -1.39 7.43
CA ARG A 44 6.08 -0.61 7.23
C ARG A 44 6.18 -0.12 5.79
N LEU A 45 5.59 1.05 5.53
CA LEU A 45 5.72 1.73 4.24
C LEU A 45 7.15 2.20 3.98
N ARG A 46 7.60 2.01 2.75
CA ARG A 46 8.92 2.34 2.23
C ARG A 46 8.77 3.17 0.97
N ARG A 47 9.77 4.00 0.70
CA ARG A 47 9.86 4.84 -0.51
C ARG A 47 11.06 4.38 -1.32
N VAL A 48 10.95 4.45 -2.64
CA VAL A 48 12.10 4.24 -3.51
C VAL A 48 12.97 5.50 -3.46
N PRO A 49 14.26 5.40 -3.11
CA PRO A 49 15.15 6.56 -3.09
C PRO A 49 15.14 7.30 -4.43
N PHE A 50 15.17 8.63 -4.37
CA PHE A 50 15.24 9.53 -5.53
C PHE A 50 14.03 9.51 -6.49
N LEU A 51 13.00 8.72 -6.23
CA LEU A 51 11.77 8.75 -7.00
C LEU A 51 10.63 9.40 -6.20
N PRO A 52 9.79 10.24 -6.84
CA PRO A 52 8.62 10.80 -6.17
C PRO A 52 7.61 9.71 -5.82
N ASN A 53 7.55 8.64 -6.60
CA ASN A 53 6.68 7.47 -6.49
C ASN A 53 7.49 6.24 -6.96
N PRO A 54 7.16 4.99 -6.55
CA PRO A 54 6.04 4.56 -5.72
C PRO A 54 6.38 4.52 -4.22
N ALA A 55 5.35 4.33 -3.39
CA ALA A 55 5.50 3.80 -2.03
C ALA A 55 5.13 2.31 -2.01
N TYR A 56 5.72 1.52 -1.13
CA TYR A 56 5.43 0.09 -1.03
C TYR A 56 5.60 -0.44 0.38
N PHE A 57 5.02 -1.60 0.67
CA PHE A 57 5.35 -2.37 1.87
C PHE A 57 5.63 -3.83 1.50
N ILE A 58 6.29 -4.54 2.42
CA ILE A 58 6.51 -5.98 2.35
C ILE A 58 5.61 -6.62 3.39
N VAL A 59 4.89 -7.67 3.02
CA VAL A 59 4.07 -8.47 3.95
C VAL A 59 5.01 -9.24 4.88
N GLU A 60 4.98 -8.91 6.17
CA GLU A 60 5.78 -9.55 7.23
C GLU A 60 5.08 -10.75 7.86
#